data_AF-A0A9E0IGZ0-F1
#
_entry.id   AF-A0A9E0IGZ0-F1
#
_cell.length_a   1.000
_cell.length_b   1.000
_cell.length_c   1.000
_cell.angle_alpha   90.00
_cell.angle_beta   90.00
_cell.angle_gamma   90.00
#
_symmetry.space_group_name_H-M   'P 1'
#
loop_
_entity.id
_entity.type
_entity.pdbx_description
1 polymer ?
#
loop_
_entity_poly.entity_id
_entity_poly.type
_entity_poly.pdbx_seq_one_letter_code
_entity_poly.pdbx_strand_id
1 'polypeptide(L)'
;MTGEIIRYEAMVYAIAECHAIDEVKDIRDKAMALELYAKQARNTDAERKASEIRLRAERRTGELLKDLARATPQTANQLGENQHSRTPASVAADQNTEVVAATSQPSPYRQAIDQAQIPERTAQRYQALANVPAQVFEEALRDPVVKPTTAALIRQARSPEPQMPADVLWLWGRLRDFERDGFFDKSGEKLLEPLTPSMRADIERIAPRMADFFIELNEAIHEFA
;
A
#
# COMPACT_ATOMS: atom_id res chain seq x y z
N MET A 1 43.07 -2.15 -4.86
CA MET A 1 41.83 -1.95 -4.05
C MET A 1 41.28 -0.53 -4.10
N THR A 2 42.10 0.52 -4.26
CA THR A 2 41.62 1.92 -4.33
C THR A 2 40.69 2.21 -5.53
N GLY A 3 41.01 1.69 -6.72
CA GLY A 3 40.20 1.95 -7.93
C GLY A 3 38.81 1.30 -7.93
N GLU A 4 38.57 0.26 -7.12
CA GLU A 4 37.29 -0.44 -7.09
C GLU A 4 36.28 0.27 -6.16
N ILE A 5 36.76 0.77 -5.02
CA ILE A 5 35.99 1.61 -4.09
C ILE A 5 35.54 2.90 -4.78
N ILE A 6 36.45 3.56 -5.53
CA ILE A 6 36.14 4.79 -6.29
C ILE A 6 35.01 4.58 -7.30
N ARG A 7 34.98 3.44 -8.01
CA ARG A 7 33.94 3.15 -9.01
C ARG A 7 32.59 2.89 -8.36
N TYR A 8 32.57 2.19 -7.22
CA TYR A 8 31.35 1.95 -6.47
C TYR A 8 30.76 3.26 -5.93
N GLU A 9 31.58 4.10 -5.29
CA GLU A 9 31.17 5.40 -4.77
C GLU A 9 30.64 6.32 -5.88
N ALA A 10 31.29 6.33 -7.06
CA ALA A 10 30.81 7.08 -8.22
C ALA A 10 29.42 6.61 -8.69
N MET A 11 29.13 5.31 -8.64
CA MET A 11 27.79 4.80 -8.99
C MET A 11 26.74 5.17 -7.94
N VAL A 12 27.09 5.12 -6.65
CA VAL A 12 26.19 5.58 -5.57
C VAL A 12 25.86 7.06 -5.73
N TYR A 13 26.86 7.88 -6.03
CA TYR A 13 26.69 9.29 -6.31
C TYR A 13 25.81 9.52 -7.56
N ALA A 14 26.07 8.80 -8.65
CA ALA A 14 25.27 8.92 -9.87
C ALA A 14 23.78 8.62 -9.65
N ILE A 15 23.45 7.62 -8.82
CA ILE A 15 22.05 7.32 -8.46
C ILE A 15 21.43 8.47 -7.67
N ALA A 16 22.17 9.06 -6.72
CA ALA A 16 21.66 10.15 -5.89
C ALA A 16 21.32 11.40 -6.72
N GLU A 17 22.13 11.68 -7.75
CA GLU A 17 21.96 12.82 -8.66
C GLU A 17 20.89 12.62 -9.73
N CYS A 18 20.35 11.41 -9.91
CA CYS A 18 19.26 11.22 -10.87
C CYS A 18 18.02 12.02 -10.45
N HIS A 19 17.46 12.76 -11.40
CA HIS A 19 16.25 13.58 -11.21
C HIS A 19 15.04 13.00 -11.93
N ALA A 20 15.26 12.05 -12.85
CA ALA A 20 14.20 11.40 -13.59
C ALA A 20 14.19 9.87 -13.38
N ILE A 21 13.00 9.27 -13.47
CA ILE A 21 12.80 7.85 -13.16
C ILE A 21 13.47 6.94 -14.18
N ASP A 22 13.50 7.34 -15.45
CA ASP A 22 14.17 6.65 -16.55
C ASP A 22 15.69 6.57 -16.35
N GLU A 23 16.33 7.65 -15.91
CA GLU A 23 17.77 7.67 -15.56
C GLU A 23 18.09 6.60 -14.50
N VAL A 24 17.30 6.57 -13.43
CA VAL A 24 17.46 5.60 -12.34
C VAL A 24 17.19 4.18 -12.82
N LYS A 25 16.16 4.00 -13.67
CA LYS A 25 15.74 2.71 -14.20
C LYS A 25 16.85 2.05 -15.00
N ASP A 26 17.57 2.79 -15.83
CA ASP A 26 18.68 2.27 -16.61
C ASP A 26 19.81 1.72 -15.75
N ILE A 27 20.16 2.43 -14.66
CA ILE A 27 21.15 1.97 -13.70
C ILE A 27 20.65 0.71 -12.98
N ARG A 28 19.38 0.72 -12.56
CA ARG A 28 18.74 -0.40 -11.86
C ARG A 28 18.68 -1.67 -12.71
N ASP A 29 18.33 -1.55 -13.99
CA ASP A 29 18.23 -2.69 -14.91
C ASP A 29 19.61 -3.30 -15.20
N LYS A 30 20.64 -2.46 -15.40
CA LYS A 30 22.04 -2.89 -15.53
C LYS A 30 22.53 -3.60 -14.26
N ALA A 31 22.25 -3.03 -13.09
CA ALA A 31 22.63 -3.63 -11.81
C ALA A 31 21.94 -5.00 -11.60
N MET A 32 20.66 -5.12 -11.95
CA MET A 32 19.94 -6.40 -11.88
C MET A 32 20.53 -7.45 -12.83
N ALA A 33 20.91 -7.07 -14.06
CA ALA A 33 21.55 -7.98 -14.99
C ALA A 33 22.91 -8.48 -14.45
N LEU A 34 23.73 -7.56 -13.92
CA LEU A 34 25.01 -7.90 -13.28
C LEU A 34 24.82 -8.82 -12.07
N GLU A 35 23.83 -8.55 -11.23
CA GLU A 35 23.49 -9.38 -10.07
C GLU A 35 23.15 -10.81 -10.50
N LEU A 36 22.34 -10.97 -11.56
CA LEU A 36 21.96 -12.28 -12.09
C LEU A 36 23.17 -13.03 -12.69
N TYR A 37 24.02 -12.35 -13.46
CA TYR A 37 25.22 -12.96 -14.01
C TYR A 37 26.23 -13.35 -12.94
N ALA A 38 26.44 -12.50 -11.93
CA ALA A 38 27.31 -12.81 -10.80
C ALA A 38 26.80 -14.02 -10.00
N LYS A 39 25.47 -14.11 -9.81
CA LYS A 39 24.83 -15.28 -9.20
C LYS A 39 25.07 -16.56 -10.00
N GLN A 40 24.92 -16.51 -11.33
CA GLN A 40 25.20 -17.65 -12.22
C GLN A 40 26.67 -18.08 -12.15
N ALA A 41 27.59 -17.11 -12.06
CA ALA A 41 29.02 -17.34 -11.91
C ALA A 41 29.44 -17.74 -10.48
N ARG A 42 28.50 -17.81 -9.52
CA ARG A 42 28.75 -18.04 -8.08
C ARG A 42 29.75 -17.05 -7.47
N ASN A 43 29.78 -15.82 -8.00
CA ASN A 43 30.58 -14.74 -7.44
C ASN A 43 29.72 -13.94 -6.46
N THR A 44 29.81 -14.30 -5.17
CA THR A 44 29.00 -13.71 -4.10
C THR A 44 29.30 -12.22 -3.89
N ASP A 45 30.54 -11.79 -4.07
CA ASP A 45 30.96 -10.41 -3.84
C ASP A 45 30.42 -9.48 -4.92
N ALA A 46 30.54 -9.89 -6.19
CA ALA A 46 29.96 -9.15 -7.31
C ALA A 46 28.43 -9.15 -7.24
N GLU A 47 27.83 -10.28 -6.85
CA GLU A 47 26.38 -10.39 -6.65
C GLU A 47 25.90 -9.41 -5.57
N ARG A 48 26.61 -9.30 -4.45
CA ARG A 48 26.27 -8.38 -3.35
C ARG A 48 26.41 -6.92 -3.79
N LYS A 49 27.53 -6.53 -4.39
CA LYS A 49 27.76 -5.15 -4.90
C LYS A 49 26.69 -4.73 -5.90
N ALA A 50 26.33 -5.62 -6.84
CA ALA A 50 25.28 -5.35 -7.81
C ALA A 50 23.90 -5.21 -7.14
N SER A 51 23.61 -6.05 -6.13
CA SER A 51 22.37 -5.96 -5.36
C SER A 51 22.26 -4.64 -4.59
N GLU A 52 23.34 -4.15 -3.99
CA GLU A 52 23.36 -2.85 -3.30
C GLU A 52 23.03 -1.70 -4.25
N ILE A 53 23.68 -1.67 -5.42
CA ILE A 53 23.42 -0.65 -6.46
C ILE A 53 21.95 -0.72 -6.91
N ARG A 54 21.44 -1.93 -7.15
CA ARG A 54 20.02 -2.14 -7.49
C ARG A 54 19.10 -1.59 -6.40
N LEU A 55 19.34 -1.93 -5.13
CA LEU A 55 18.51 -1.50 -4.01
C LEU A 55 18.52 0.02 -3.82
N ARG A 56 19.68 0.68 -4.02
CA ARG A 56 19.79 2.14 -3.99
C ARG A 56 19.00 2.79 -5.11
N ALA A 57 19.09 2.26 -6.33
CA ALA A 57 18.31 2.76 -7.46
C ALA A 57 16.80 2.56 -7.25
N GLU A 58 16.37 1.39 -6.75
CA GLU A 58 14.96 1.16 -6.39
C GLU A 58 14.46 2.15 -5.33
N ARG A 59 15.29 2.46 -4.32
CA ARG A 59 14.97 3.43 -3.30
C ARG A 59 14.83 4.84 -3.90
N ARG A 60 15.77 5.26 -4.74
CA ARG A 60 15.72 6.56 -5.42
C ARG A 60 14.49 6.70 -6.32
N THR A 61 14.13 5.67 -7.08
CA THR A 61 12.88 5.65 -7.86
C THR A 61 11.67 5.90 -6.95
N GLY A 62 11.64 5.27 -5.77
CA GLY A 62 10.60 5.48 -4.78
C GLY A 62 10.53 6.91 -4.24
N GLU A 63 11.67 7.55 -4.04
CA GLU A 63 11.77 8.95 -3.61
C GLU A 63 11.19 9.88 -4.69
N LEU A 64 11.63 9.75 -5.94
CA LEU A 64 11.11 10.53 -7.07
C LEU A 64 9.59 10.35 -7.26
N LEU A 65 9.09 9.14 -7.05
CA LEU A 65 7.66 8.84 -7.16
C LEU A 65 6.82 9.43 -6.02
N LYS A 66 7.39 9.70 -4.83
CA LYS A 66 6.64 10.28 -3.71
C LYS A 66 6.29 11.74 -3.95
N ASP A 67 7.15 12.45 -4.66
CA ASP A 67 6.98 13.88 -4.93
C ASP A 67 5.89 14.15 -5.98
N LEU A 68 5.42 13.10 -6.67
CA LEU A 68 4.37 13.20 -7.68
C LEU A 68 2.96 13.11 -7.07
N ALA A 69 2.09 14.03 -7.47
CA ALA A 69 0.69 14.02 -7.07
C ALA A 69 -0.03 12.75 -7.55
N ARG A 70 -0.79 12.13 -6.64
CA ARG A 70 -1.73 11.04 -6.92
C ARG A 70 -3.13 11.60 -7.17
N ALA A 71 -3.95 10.87 -7.93
CA ALA A 71 -5.38 11.18 -8.03
C ALA A 71 -6.03 11.04 -6.64
N THR A 72 -6.89 12.00 -6.27
CA THR A 72 -7.61 11.95 -4.99
C THR A 72 -8.81 10.99 -5.08
N PRO A 73 -9.29 10.45 -3.95
CA PRO A 73 -10.49 9.61 -3.92
C PRO A 73 -11.71 10.30 -4.53
N GLN A 74 -11.81 11.63 -4.46
CA GLN A 74 -12.91 12.39 -5.08
C GLN A 74 -12.89 12.32 -6.62
N THR A 75 -11.71 12.23 -7.25
CA THR A 75 -11.60 11.99 -8.70
C THR A 75 -11.74 10.51 -9.05
N ALA A 76 -11.32 9.59 -8.18
CA ALA A 76 -11.50 8.16 -8.39
C ALA A 76 -12.96 7.70 -8.26
N ASN A 77 -13.76 8.30 -7.36
CA ASN A 77 -15.18 7.98 -7.19
C ASN A 77 -16.05 8.47 -8.36
N GLN A 78 -15.64 9.52 -9.10
CA GLN A 78 -16.30 9.89 -10.36
C GLN A 78 -15.98 8.92 -11.51
N LEU A 79 -14.96 8.08 -11.35
CA LEU A 79 -14.52 7.08 -12.33
C LEU A 79 -14.88 5.63 -11.92
N GLY A 80 -15.60 5.45 -10.81
CA GLY A 80 -15.75 4.17 -10.10
C GLY A 80 -17.15 3.54 -10.10
N GLU A 81 -18.19 4.23 -10.61
CA GLU A 81 -19.47 3.57 -10.89
C GLU A 81 -19.37 2.84 -12.22
N ASN A 82 -19.23 1.51 -12.18
CA ASN A 82 -19.43 0.50 -13.26
C ASN A 82 -18.28 -0.50 -13.47
N GLN A 83 -17.55 -0.92 -12.43
CA GLN A 83 -16.61 -2.05 -12.57
C GLN A 83 -17.22 -3.46 -12.37
N HIS A 84 -18.53 -3.60 -12.15
CA HIS A 84 -19.18 -4.91 -11.99
C HIS A 84 -20.05 -5.39 -13.16
N SER A 85 -20.06 -4.69 -14.29
CA SER A 85 -20.85 -5.12 -15.48
C SER A 85 -19.95 -5.36 -16.68
N ARG A 86 -19.11 -6.40 -16.62
CA ARG A 86 -18.52 -7.00 -17.83
C ARG A 86 -19.33 -8.22 -18.25
N THR A 87 -20.42 -7.99 -18.96
CA THR A 87 -20.95 -8.98 -19.91
C THR A 87 -20.21 -8.83 -21.24
N PRO A 88 -19.95 -9.92 -21.99
CA PRO A 88 -19.24 -9.84 -23.26
C PRO A 88 -20.13 -9.18 -24.32
N ALA A 89 -19.47 -8.37 -25.15
CA ALA A 89 -20.07 -7.59 -26.23
C ALA A 89 -20.85 -8.46 -27.22
N SER A 90 -22.12 -8.12 -27.46
CA SER A 90 -22.79 -8.42 -28.73
C SER A 90 -22.82 -7.16 -29.58
N VAL A 91 -22.20 -7.29 -30.76
CA VAL A 91 -22.27 -6.43 -31.93
C VAL A 91 -23.65 -5.82 -32.19
N ALA A 92 -23.75 -4.50 -32.14
CA ALA A 92 -24.63 -3.71 -33.01
C ALA A 92 -24.15 -2.26 -32.99
N ALA A 93 -23.78 -1.77 -34.17
CA ALA A 93 -23.38 -0.40 -34.41
C ALA A 93 -24.58 0.55 -34.21
N ASP A 94 -24.34 1.69 -33.58
CA ASP A 94 -25.09 2.90 -33.91
C ASP A 94 -24.14 4.10 -33.93
N GLN A 95 -24.08 4.72 -35.11
CA GLN A 95 -23.24 5.87 -35.42
C GLN A 95 -24.09 7.12 -35.20
N ASN A 96 -24.05 7.70 -34.00
CA ASN A 96 -24.18 9.14 -33.74
C ASN A 96 -24.45 9.38 -32.27
N THR A 97 -23.39 9.40 -31.48
CA THR A 97 -23.37 10.16 -30.24
C THR A 97 -21.94 10.65 -30.08
N GLU A 98 -21.73 11.95 -30.31
CA GLU A 98 -20.53 12.64 -29.86
C GLU A 98 -20.51 12.59 -28.33
N VAL A 99 -20.04 11.48 -27.78
CA VAL A 99 -19.58 11.40 -26.41
C VAL A 99 -18.34 12.27 -26.35
N VAL A 100 -18.52 13.49 -25.88
CA VAL A 100 -17.44 14.35 -25.38
C VAL A 100 -16.82 13.57 -24.21
N ALA A 101 -15.88 12.70 -24.52
CA ALA A 101 -15.11 11.95 -23.56
C ALA A 101 -14.33 12.98 -22.75
N ALA A 102 -14.85 13.33 -21.57
CA ALA A 102 -14.13 14.09 -20.57
C ALA A 102 -12.80 13.37 -20.35
N THR A 103 -11.76 13.87 -21.02
CA THR A 103 -10.45 13.24 -21.10
C THR A 103 -9.80 13.50 -19.75
N SER A 104 -10.16 12.67 -18.78
CA SER A 104 -9.63 12.73 -17.43
C SER A 104 -8.13 12.46 -17.54
N GLN A 105 -7.35 13.53 -17.48
CA GLN A 105 -5.90 13.45 -17.62
C GLN A 105 -5.36 12.55 -16.52
N PRO A 106 -4.55 11.53 -16.85
CA PRO A 106 -3.97 10.65 -15.84
C PRO A 106 -3.13 11.48 -14.86
N SER A 107 -3.19 11.16 -13.56
CA SER A 107 -2.40 11.86 -12.53
C SER A 107 -0.90 11.86 -12.89
N PRO A 108 -0.12 12.87 -12.46
CA PRO A 108 1.34 12.90 -12.70
C PRO A 108 2.06 11.61 -12.30
N TYR A 109 1.67 11.02 -11.15
CA TYR A 109 2.20 9.73 -10.71
C TYR A 109 1.92 8.59 -11.72
N ARG A 110 0.67 8.50 -12.24
CA ARG A 110 0.26 7.47 -13.20
C ARG A 110 1.02 7.62 -14.53
N GLN A 111 1.17 8.84 -15.01
CA GLN A 111 1.94 9.14 -16.23
C GLN A 111 3.40 8.70 -16.09
N ALA A 112 4.02 9.02 -14.96
CA ALA A 112 5.43 8.72 -14.70
C ALA A 112 5.71 7.21 -14.67
N ILE A 113 4.86 6.41 -14.00
CA ILE A 113 5.04 4.95 -13.98
C ILE A 113 4.74 4.29 -15.33
N ASP A 114 3.79 4.83 -16.10
CA ASP A 114 3.46 4.29 -17.43
C ASP A 114 4.60 4.60 -18.42
N GLN A 115 5.14 5.82 -18.40
CA GLN A 115 6.31 6.21 -19.20
C GLN A 115 7.56 5.37 -18.86
N ALA A 116 7.82 5.16 -17.56
CA ALA A 116 8.92 4.31 -17.11
C ALA A 116 8.66 2.81 -17.26
N GLN A 117 7.46 2.42 -17.69
CA GLN A 117 7.00 1.02 -17.78
C GLN A 117 7.14 0.25 -16.46
N ILE A 118 6.89 0.92 -15.33
CA ILE A 118 6.94 0.34 -14.00
C ILE A 118 5.52 -0.07 -13.59
N PRO A 119 5.25 -1.35 -13.30
CA PRO A 119 3.94 -1.76 -12.78
C PRO A 119 3.60 -1.06 -11.46
N GLU A 120 2.33 -0.70 -11.27
CA GLU A 120 1.83 0.01 -10.06
C GLU A 120 2.31 -0.64 -8.75
N ARG A 121 2.20 -1.98 -8.64
CA ARG A 121 2.67 -2.72 -7.45
C ARG A 121 4.17 -2.59 -7.20
N THR A 122 4.96 -2.51 -8.27
CA THR A 122 6.41 -2.30 -8.17
C THR A 122 6.72 -0.88 -7.72
N ALA A 123 6.02 0.12 -8.29
CA ALA A 123 6.13 1.51 -7.89
C ALA A 123 5.78 1.72 -6.40
N GLN A 124 4.69 1.13 -5.93
CA GLN A 124 4.31 1.14 -4.51
C GLN A 124 5.38 0.51 -3.62
N ARG A 125 5.99 -0.60 -4.08
CA ARG A 125 7.09 -1.24 -3.35
C ARG A 125 8.33 -0.35 -3.28
N TYR A 126 8.67 0.36 -4.35
CA TYR A 126 9.78 1.32 -4.35
C TYR A 126 9.52 2.50 -3.42
N GLN A 127 8.30 3.05 -3.42
CA GLN A 127 7.93 4.10 -2.45
C GLN A 127 7.98 3.59 -1.00
N ALA A 128 7.56 2.36 -0.75
CA ALA A 128 7.72 1.73 0.57
C ALA A 128 9.18 1.56 0.96
N LEU A 129 10.05 1.17 0.03
CA LEU A 129 11.50 1.10 0.25
C LEU A 129 12.09 2.49 0.56
N ALA A 130 11.63 3.54 -0.14
CA ALA A 130 12.00 4.92 0.13
C ALA A 130 11.54 5.44 1.51
N ASN A 131 10.53 4.81 2.13
CA ASN A 131 10.10 5.12 3.51
C ASN A 131 10.96 4.43 4.57
N VAL A 132 11.80 3.47 4.21
CA VAL A 132 12.70 2.80 5.17
C VAL A 132 13.67 3.85 5.74
N PRO A 133 13.83 3.95 7.07
CA PRO A 133 14.80 4.85 7.67
C PRO A 133 16.21 4.60 7.10
N ALA A 134 16.95 5.68 6.81
CA ALA A 134 18.27 5.59 6.18
C ALA A 134 19.22 4.70 6.99
N GLN A 135 19.19 4.79 8.32
CA GLN A 135 19.99 3.95 9.21
C GLN A 135 19.70 2.45 9.01
N VAL A 136 18.43 2.04 9.06
CA VAL A 136 18.01 0.64 8.85
C VAL A 136 18.45 0.14 7.48
N PHE A 137 18.33 0.99 6.46
CA PHE A 137 18.74 0.65 5.10
C PHE A 137 20.26 0.41 5.01
N GLU A 138 21.07 1.36 5.50
CA GLU A 138 22.54 1.26 5.47
C GLU A 138 23.08 0.10 6.31
N GLU A 139 22.50 -0.15 7.49
CA GLU A 139 22.87 -1.30 8.34
C GLU A 139 22.62 -2.62 7.63
N ALA A 140 21.47 -2.77 6.98
CA ALA A 140 21.14 -3.98 6.23
C ALA A 140 22.02 -4.17 4.98
N LEU A 141 22.50 -3.11 4.34
CA LEU A 141 23.48 -3.23 3.24
C LEU A 141 24.86 -3.66 3.72
N ARG A 142 25.24 -3.32 4.95
CA ARG A 142 26.55 -3.70 5.55
C ARG A 142 26.58 -5.12 6.08
N ASP A 143 25.45 -5.82 6.17
CA ASP A 143 25.37 -7.17 6.71
C ASP A 143 26.19 -8.16 5.83
N PRO A 144 27.29 -8.74 6.36
CA PRO A 144 28.14 -9.64 5.59
C PRO A 144 27.52 -11.05 5.45
N VAL A 145 26.54 -11.40 6.28
CA VAL A 145 25.93 -12.73 6.36
C VAL A 145 24.66 -12.78 5.51
N VAL A 146 23.75 -11.83 5.71
CA VAL A 146 22.44 -11.83 5.05
C VAL A 146 22.46 -10.91 3.85
N LYS A 147 22.15 -11.44 2.67
CA LYS A 147 21.98 -10.60 1.48
C LYS A 147 20.70 -9.75 1.62
N PRO A 148 20.78 -8.41 1.54
CA PRO A 148 19.61 -7.55 1.66
C PRO A 148 18.66 -7.77 0.49
N THR A 149 17.35 -7.71 0.77
CA THR A 149 16.31 -7.72 -0.26
C THR A 149 15.32 -6.60 0.01
N THR A 150 14.70 -6.08 -1.04
CA THR A 150 13.68 -5.03 -0.96
C THR A 150 12.56 -5.40 0.02
N ALA A 151 12.10 -6.65 -0.01
CA ALA A 151 11.04 -7.14 0.88
C ALA A 151 11.49 -7.21 2.34
N ALA A 152 12.71 -7.69 2.61
CA ALA A 152 13.25 -7.76 3.97
C ALA A 152 13.44 -6.35 4.57
N LEU A 153 13.98 -5.40 3.80
CA LEU A 153 14.16 -4.01 4.20
C LEU A 153 12.84 -3.34 4.57
N ILE A 154 11.81 -3.48 3.73
CA ILE A 154 10.47 -2.94 4.01
C ILE A 154 9.87 -3.57 5.27
N ARG A 155 10.04 -4.88 5.46
CA ARG A 155 9.54 -5.59 6.65
C ARG A 155 10.25 -5.13 7.92
N GLN A 156 11.57 -4.93 7.88
CA GLN A 156 12.36 -4.48 9.03
C GLN A 156 12.05 -3.03 9.41
N ALA A 157 11.72 -2.19 8.43
CA ALA A 157 11.30 -0.80 8.66
C ALA A 157 9.88 -0.66 9.21
N ARG A 158 9.01 -1.65 8.98
CA ARG A 158 7.73 -1.72 9.67
C ARG A 158 8.03 -2.04 11.14
N SER A 159 8.12 -0.98 11.95
CA SER A 159 7.77 -1.12 13.36
C SER A 159 6.43 -1.84 13.40
N PRO A 160 6.23 -2.85 14.26
CA PRO A 160 4.88 -3.33 14.51
C PRO A 160 4.15 -2.11 15.07
N GLU A 161 3.39 -1.41 14.22
CA GLU A 161 2.37 -0.48 14.71
C GLU A 161 1.63 -1.27 15.78
N PRO A 162 1.44 -0.71 17.00
CA PRO A 162 0.70 -1.41 18.03
C PRO A 162 -0.65 -1.77 17.42
N GLN A 163 -0.82 -3.04 17.08
CA GLN A 163 -2.06 -3.49 16.48
C GLN A 163 -3.10 -3.30 17.57
N MET A 164 -4.17 -2.57 17.23
CA MET A 164 -5.30 -2.42 18.12
C MET A 164 -5.68 -3.83 18.61
N PRO A 165 -5.79 -4.05 19.93
CA PRO A 165 -6.18 -5.34 20.47
C PRO A 165 -7.44 -5.85 19.74
N ALA A 166 -7.47 -7.14 19.41
CA ALA A 166 -8.46 -7.69 18.49
C ALA A 166 -9.90 -7.49 18.99
N ASP A 167 -10.09 -7.58 20.30
CA ASP A 167 -11.30 -7.27 21.05
C ASP A 167 -11.72 -5.79 20.94
N VAL A 168 -10.78 -4.85 21.07
CA VAL A 168 -11.05 -3.41 20.89
C VAL A 168 -11.47 -3.10 19.45
N LEU A 169 -10.77 -3.65 18.46
CA LEU A 169 -11.10 -3.46 17.05
C LEU A 169 -12.45 -4.10 16.70
N TRP A 170 -12.74 -5.27 17.27
CA TRP A 170 -14.02 -5.95 17.10
C TRP A 170 -15.18 -5.12 17.67
N LEU A 171 -15.02 -4.57 18.89
CA LEU A 171 -16.03 -3.72 19.53
C LEU A 171 -16.32 -2.47 18.69
N TRP A 172 -15.27 -1.75 18.27
CA TRP A 172 -15.40 -0.59 17.40
C TRP A 172 -16.11 -0.94 16.08
N GLY A 173 -15.74 -2.06 15.47
CA GLY A 173 -16.37 -2.54 14.24
C GLY A 173 -17.87 -2.81 14.40
N ARG A 174 -18.28 -3.44 15.51
CA ARG A 174 -19.70 -3.72 15.81
C ARG A 174 -20.48 -2.44 16.07
N LEU A 175 -19.92 -1.46 16.77
CA LEU A 175 -20.53 -0.15 16.96
C LEU A 175 -20.77 0.56 15.63
N ARG A 176 -19.76 0.56 14.74
CA ARG A 176 -19.87 1.18 13.41
C ARG A 176 -20.88 0.46 12.51
N ASP A 177 -21.06 -0.85 12.66
CA ASP A 177 -22.09 -1.60 11.91
C ASP A 177 -23.51 -1.08 12.24
N PHE A 178 -23.79 -0.66 13.48
CA PHE A 178 -25.10 -0.10 13.85
C PHE A 178 -25.39 1.23 13.12
N GLU A 179 -24.38 2.08 12.98
CA GLU A 179 -24.47 3.32 12.20
C GLU A 179 -24.62 3.02 10.71
N ARG A 180 -23.71 2.20 10.14
CA ARG A 180 -23.70 1.86 8.72
C ARG A 180 -25.02 1.26 8.25
N ASP A 181 -25.58 0.35 9.04
CA ASP A 181 -26.78 -0.40 8.68
C ASP A 181 -28.06 0.26 9.22
N GLY A 182 -27.96 1.49 9.75
CA GLY A 182 -29.09 2.33 10.18
C GLY A 182 -29.93 1.70 11.30
N PHE A 183 -29.31 0.99 12.23
CA PHE A 183 -30.04 0.31 13.31
C PHE A 183 -30.69 1.28 14.30
N PHE A 184 -30.17 2.49 14.44
CA PHE A 184 -30.73 3.51 15.33
C PHE A 184 -32.10 4.03 14.88
N ASP A 185 -32.46 3.87 13.60
CA ASP A 185 -33.73 4.30 13.03
C ASP A 185 -34.77 3.16 12.93
N LYS A 186 -34.38 1.91 13.26
CA LYS A 186 -35.25 0.74 13.15
C LYS A 186 -36.13 0.61 14.40
N SER A 187 -37.39 0.19 14.20
CA SER A 187 -38.29 -0.13 15.30
C SER A 187 -37.88 -1.45 15.97
N GLY A 188 -37.66 -1.41 17.29
CA GLY A 188 -37.32 -2.60 18.08
C GLY A 188 -38.38 -3.70 18.01
N GLU A 189 -39.67 -3.35 18.01
CA GLU A 189 -40.76 -4.31 17.88
C GLU A 189 -40.67 -5.11 16.58
N LYS A 190 -40.41 -4.42 15.46
CA LYS A 190 -40.24 -5.05 14.14
C LYS A 190 -38.99 -5.93 14.05
N LEU A 191 -37.96 -5.64 14.84
CA LEU A 191 -36.76 -6.47 14.93
C LEU A 191 -36.99 -7.75 15.76
N LEU A 192 -37.89 -7.70 16.75
CA LEU A 192 -38.17 -8.81 17.67
C LEU A 192 -39.32 -9.74 17.22
N GLU A 193 -40.25 -9.23 16.42
CA GLU A 193 -41.39 -9.97 15.89
C GLU A 193 -41.00 -11.28 15.17
N PRO A 194 -40.07 -11.29 14.18
CA PRO A 194 -39.73 -12.50 13.43
C PRO A 194 -38.91 -13.53 14.23
N LEU A 195 -38.47 -13.20 15.44
CA LEU A 195 -37.61 -14.07 16.24
C LEU A 195 -38.37 -15.26 16.81
N THR A 196 -37.67 -16.37 17.06
CA THR A 196 -38.25 -17.49 17.80
C THR A 196 -38.39 -17.15 19.28
N PRO A 197 -39.25 -17.86 20.04
CA PRO A 197 -39.35 -17.67 21.49
C PRO A 197 -38.01 -17.83 22.23
N SER A 198 -37.16 -18.77 21.79
CA SER A 198 -35.84 -18.97 22.39
C SER A 198 -34.90 -17.79 22.13
N MET A 199 -34.89 -17.25 20.91
CA MET A 199 -34.09 -16.07 20.58
C MET A 199 -34.55 -14.83 21.34
N ARG A 200 -35.86 -14.64 21.52
CA ARG A 200 -36.40 -13.55 22.36
C ARG A 200 -35.96 -13.68 23.81
N ALA A 201 -36.00 -14.88 24.38
CA ALA A 201 -35.51 -15.11 25.74
C ALA A 201 -34.01 -14.82 25.90
N ASP A 202 -33.20 -15.14 24.88
CA ASP A 202 -31.79 -14.76 24.86
C ASP A 202 -31.60 -13.23 24.83
N ILE A 203 -32.36 -12.52 24.00
CA ILE A 203 -32.33 -11.06 23.96
C ILE A 203 -32.77 -10.45 25.28
N GLU A 204 -33.84 -10.95 25.89
CA GLU A 204 -34.31 -10.49 27.21
C GLU A 204 -33.22 -10.61 28.28
N ARG A 205 -32.42 -11.67 28.22
CA ARG A 205 -31.29 -11.89 29.13
C ARG A 205 -30.05 -11.03 28.80
N ILE A 206 -29.79 -10.76 27.53
CA ILE A 206 -28.55 -10.11 27.05
C ILE A 206 -28.69 -8.58 26.97
N ALA A 207 -29.82 -8.08 26.45
CA ALA A 207 -30.01 -6.66 26.14
C ALA A 207 -29.83 -5.73 27.34
N PRO A 208 -30.33 -6.04 28.56
CA PRO A 208 -30.08 -5.19 29.73
C PRO A 208 -28.59 -5.06 30.06
N ARG A 209 -27.85 -6.18 30.00
CA ARG A 209 -26.40 -6.20 30.27
C ARG A 209 -25.61 -5.42 29.23
N MET A 210 -26.05 -5.45 27.97
CA MET A 210 -25.46 -4.64 26.91
C MET A 210 -25.74 -3.15 27.11
N ALA A 211 -26.95 -2.79 27.56
CA ALA A 211 -27.31 -1.40 27.85
C ALA A 211 -26.42 -0.84 28.97
N ASP A 212 -26.28 -1.57 30.08
CA ASP A 212 -25.41 -1.19 31.19
C ASP A 212 -23.96 -0.99 30.73
N PHE A 213 -23.43 -1.94 29.94
CA PHE A 213 -22.08 -1.85 29.38
C PHE A 213 -21.88 -0.61 28.48
N PHE A 214 -22.87 -0.25 27.66
CA PHE A 214 -22.76 0.94 26.80
C PHE A 214 -22.86 2.25 27.59
N ILE A 215 -23.57 2.27 28.72
CA ILE A 215 -23.57 3.40 29.65
C ILE A 215 -22.17 3.58 30.24
N GLU A 216 -21.58 2.51 30.78
CA GLU A 216 -20.20 2.54 31.32
C GLU A 216 -19.18 2.97 30.25
N LEU A 217 -19.31 2.46 29.02
CA LEU A 217 -18.43 2.83 27.91
C LEU A 217 -18.56 4.32 27.56
N ASN A 218 -19.77 4.87 27.57
CA ASN A 218 -19.99 6.29 27.31
C ASN A 218 -19.35 7.17 28.40
N GLU A 219 -19.45 6.76 29.67
CA GLU A 219 -18.77 7.44 30.77
C GLU A 219 -17.24 7.41 30.60
N ALA A 220 -16.67 6.25 30.27
CA ALA A 220 -15.23 6.09 30.05
C ALA A 220 -14.73 6.93 28.87
N ILE A 221 -15.48 7.07 27.77
CA ILE A 221 -15.09 7.89 26.60
C ILE A 221 -14.84 9.34 27.02
N HIS A 222 -15.62 9.89 27.96
CA HIS A 222 -15.42 11.24 28.46
C HIS A 222 -14.15 11.42 29.31
N GLU A 223 -13.57 10.34 29.85
CA GLU A 223 -12.28 10.40 30.55
C GLU A 223 -11.08 10.46 29.60
N PHE A 224 -11.26 10.04 28.34
CA PHE A 224 -10.22 10.04 27.30
C PHE A 224 -10.33 11.21 26.30
N ALA A 225 -11.35 12.06 26.43
CA ALA A 225 -11.61 13.22 25.58
C ALA A 225 -11.08 14.52 26.20
#